data_AF-A0A2D0HAQ5-F1
#
_entry.id   AF-A0A2D0HAQ5-F1
#
_cell.length_a   1.000
_cell.length_b   1.000
_cell.length_c   1.000
_cell.angle_alpha   90.00
_cell.angle_beta   90.00
_cell.angle_gamma   90.00
#
_symmetry.space_group_name_H-M   'P 1'
#
loop_
_entity.id
_entity.type
_entity.pdbx_description
1 polymer ?
#
loop_
_entity_poly.entity_id
_entity_poly.type
_entity_poly.pdbx_seq_one_letter_code
_entity_poly.pdbx_strand_id
1 'polypeptide(L)'
;MLDVATGTGLVAIPAAEKVGSDGYVIGIDMTPGMLHQARLKIAAARLQNIELIEADAEYFNFSDSSFDVVFCCEAIVLFPDILAILQKWYRFLKPGGFVAFTCPPETAIMASLQQRICARVLGVSLPHILEPLGTPEKCRKLLDRVGFRNIEIKIEPSGRYHPLSDNRLSMTVIN
;
A
#
# COMPACT_ATOMS: atom_id res chain seq x y z
N MET A 1 -4.68 -11.15 10.51
CA MET A 1 -3.95 -10.37 9.49
C MET A 1 -4.46 -8.95 9.47
N LEU A 2 -3.59 -7.98 9.21
CA LEU A 2 -3.94 -6.57 8.96
C LEU A 2 -3.70 -6.24 7.48
N ASP A 3 -4.67 -5.61 6.82
CA ASP A 3 -4.55 -5.04 5.48
C ASP A 3 -4.66 -3.50 5.57
N VAL A 4 -3.53 -2.81 5.38
CA VAL A 4 -3.40 -1.36 5.55
C VAL A 4 -3.64 -0.64 4.24
N ALA A 5 -4.49 0.38 4.27
CA ALA A 5 -5.05 1.03 3.08
C ALA A 5 -5.74 -0.01 2.17
N THR A 6 -6.68 -0.74 2.77
CA THR A 6 -7.34 -1.90 2.15
C THR A 6 -8.16 -1.55 0.91
N GLY A 7 -8.50 -0.26 0.72
CA GLY A 7 -9.26 0.23 -0.41
C GLY A 7 -10.59 -0.52 -0.57
N THR A 8 -10.83 -1.06 -1.76
CA THR A 8 -12.04 -1.85 -2.05
C THR A 8 -11.92 -3.33 -1.66
N GLY A 9 -10.98 -3.67 -0.78
CA GLY A 9 -10.75 -5.03 -0.27
C GLY A 9 -9.97 -5.94 -1.21
N LEU A 10 -9.11 -5.39 -2.07
CA LEU A 10 -8.35 -6.16 -3.07
C LEU A 10 -7.55 -7.30 -2.43
N VAL A 11 -6.95 -7.03 -1.28
CA VAL A 11 -6.12 -7.98 -0.53
C VAL A 11 -6.89 -8.59 0.64
N ALA A 12 -7.64 -7.79 1.41
CA ALA A 12 -8.36 -8.29 2.58
C ALA A 12 -9.36 -9.41 2.27
N ILE A 13 -10.09 -9.34 1.14
CA ILE A 13 -11.12 -10.34 0.77
C ILE A 13 -10.50 -11.71 0.47
N PRO A 14 -9.56 -11.87 -0.49
CA PRO A 14 -8.95 -13.17 -0.73
C PRO A 14 -8.11 -13.66 0.47
N ALA A 15 -7.58 -12.74 1.28
CA ALA A 15 -6.94 -13.12 2.54
C ALA A 15 -7.94 -13.76 3.51
N ALA A 16 -9.15 -13.20 3.66
CA ALA A 16 -10.19 -13.73 4.52
C ALA A 16 -10.63 -15.13 4.07
N GLU A 17 -10.76 -15.35 2.75
CA GLU A 17 -11.00 -16.69 2.20
C GLU A 17 -9.87 -17.66 2.53
N LYS A 18 -8.61 -17.23 2.40
CA LYS A 18 -7.43 -18.07 2.58
C LYS A 18 -7.18 -18.47 4.02
N VAL A 19 -7.39 -17.56 4.98
CA VAL A 19 -7.17 -17.85 6.41
C VAL A 19 -8.26 -18.74 7.00
N GLY A 20 -9.42 -18.84 6.35
CA GLY A 20 -10.51 -19.72 6.75
C GLY A 20 -11.11 -19.34 8.12
N SER A 21 -11.82 -20.30 8.72
CA SER A 21 -12.54 -20.09 9.99
C SER A 21 -11.63 -19.79 11.19
N ASP A 22 -10.38 -20.23 11.14
CA ASP A 22 -9.43 -20.10 12.25
C ASP A 22 -8.63 -18.80 12.20
N GLY A 23 -8.81 -18.02 11.14
CA GLY A 23 -8.14 -16.73 10.96
C GLY A 23 -9.13 -15.58 10.87
N TYR A 24 -8.58 -14.37 11.00
CA TYR A 24 -9.34 -13.13 10.95
C TYR A 24 -8.56 -12.05 10.22
N VAL A 25 -9.25 -11.25 9.41
CA VAL A 25 -8.67 -10.14 8.67
C VAL A 25 -9.27 -8.82 9.15
N ILE A 26 -8.40 -7.85 9.43
CA ILE A 26 -8.81 -6.47 9.66
C ILE A 26 -8.30 -5.65 8.49
N GLY A 27 -9.18 -4.98 7.76
CA GLY A 27 -8.84 -4.00 6.74
C GLY A 27 -9.05 -2.58 7.27
N ILE A 28 -8.07 -1.69 7.08
CA ILE A 28 -8.19 -0.27 7.46
C ILE A 28 -8.05 0.63 6.23
N ASP A 29 -8.91 1.63 6.11
CA ASP A 29 -8.81 2.67 5.08
C ASP A 29 -9.42 3.97 5.59
N MET A 30 -8.88 5.12 5.18
CA MET A 30 -9.41 6.42 5.55
C MET A 30 -10.57 6.89 4.66
N THR A 31 -10.84 6.17 3.56
CA THR A 31 -11.78 6.60 2.53
C THR A 31 -13.12 5.85 2.67
N PRO A 32 -14.21 6.53 3.13
CA PRO A 32 -15.49 5.86 3.35
C PRO A 32 -16.06 5.20 2.09
N GLY A 33 -15.86 5.83 0.92
CA GLY A 33 -16.31 5.30 -0.37
C GLY A 33 -15.63 3.99 -0.76
N MET A 34 -14.34 3.83 -0.45
CA MET A 34 -13.61 2.60 -0.69
C MET A 34 -14.11 1.47 0.20
N LEU A 35 -14.27 1.74 1.49
CA LEU A 35 -14.82 0.77 2.44
C LEU A 35 -16.25 0.39 2.12
N HIS A 36 -17.08 1.32 1.64
CA HIS A 36 -18.42 1.01 1.18
C HIS A 36 -18.41 -0.06 0.08
N GLN A 37 -17.57 0.11 -0.95
CA GLN A 37 -17.42 -0.89 -2.01
C GLN A 37 -16.86 -2.22 -1.49
N ALA A 38 -15.90 -2.18 -0.56
CA ALA A 38 -15.37 -3.38 0.08
C ALA A 38 -16.46 -4.14 0.86
N ARG A 39 -17.30 -3.45 1.64
CA ARG A 39 -18.42 -4.05 2.38
C ARG A 39 -19.43 -4.74 1.46
N LEU A 40 -19.75 -4.13 0.31
CA LEU A 40 -20.63 -4.75 -0.68
C LEU A 40 -20.05 -6.06 -1.22
N LYS A 41 -18.75 -6.09 -1.53
CA LYS A 41 -18.05 -7.29 -2.00
C LYS A 41 -17.97 -8.37 -0.92
N ILE A 42 -17.66 -8.00 0.33
CA ILE A 42 -17.63 -8.90 1.48
C ILE A 42 -19.00 -9.56 1.70
N ALA A 43 -20.08 -8.77 1.65
CA ALA A 43 -21.44 -9.28 1.80
C ALA A 43 -21.82 -10.25 0.66
N ALA A 44 -21.46 -9.91 -0.58
CA ALA A 44 -21.68 -10.78 -1.73
C ALA A 44 -20.92 -12.12 -1.62
N ALA A 45 -19.70 -12.09 -1.07
CA ALA A 45 -18.89 -13.27 -0.80
C ALA A 45 -19.28 -14.02 0.49
N ARG A 46 -20.20 -13.48 1.30
CA ARG A 46 -20.66 -14.04 2.58
C ARG A 46 -19.53 -14.30 3.59
N LEU A 47 -18.51 -13.46 3.58
CA LEU A 47 -17.39 -13.55 4.50
C LEU A 47 -17.77 -12.99 5.88
N GLN A 48 -17.40 -13.70 6.95
CA GLN A 48 -17.71 -13.33 8.34
C GLN A 48 -16.44 -13.11 9.18
N ASN A 49 -15.28 -13.53 8.68
CA ASN A 49 -13.98 -13.47 9.34
C ASN A 49 -13.15 -12.25 8.87
N ILE A 50 -13.85 -11.16 8.55
CA ILE A 50 -13.26 -9.91 8.09
C ILE A 50 -13.98 -8.71 8.70
N GLU A 51 -13.21 -7.76 9.21
CA GLU A 51 -13.67 -6.47 9.70
C GLU A 51 -13.03 -5.34 8.90
N LEU A 52 -13.81 -4.29 8.65
CA LEU A 52 -13.32 -3.07 8.01
C LEU A 52 -13.48 -1.88 8.96
N ILE A 53 -12.38 -1.17 9.19
CA ILE A 53 -12.30 0.00 10.07
C ILE A 53 -12.02 1.23 9.23
N GLU A 54 -12.87 2.25 9.36
CA GLU A 54 -12.61 3.57 8.82
C GLU A 54 -11.64 4.30 9.74
N ALA A 55 -10.40 4.44 9.31
CA ALA A 55 -9.37 5.08 10.12
C ALA A 55 -8.19 5.54 9.26
N ASP A 56 -7.55 6.61 9.70
CA ASP A 56 -6.22 6.98 9.23
C ASP A 56 -5.17 6.10 9.93
N ALA A 57 -4.45 5.30 9.13
CA ALA A 57 -3.44 4.38 9.63
C ALA A 57 -2.25 5.09 10.32
N GLU A 58 -2.01 6.38 10.05
CA GLU A 58 -0.98 7.17 10.75
C GLU A 58 -1.34 7.35 12.23
N TYR A 59 -2.62 7.54 12.55
CA TYR A 59 -3.08 7.85 13.90
C TYR A 59 -3.71 6.65 14.62
N PHE A 60 -4.25 5.69 13.88
CA PHE A 60 -4.88 4.51 14.46
C PHE A 60 -3.83 3.52 15.02
N ASN A 61 -4.07 2.99 16.21
CA ASN A 61 -3.16 2.05 16.85
C ASN A 61 -3.86 0.75 17.20
N PHE A 62 -3.11 -0.35 17.04
CA PHE A 62 -3.45 -1.65 17.58
C PHE A 62 -2.52 -1.98 18.74
N SER A 63 -2.89 -3.00 19.52
CA SER A 63 -2.00 -3.55 20.54
C SER A 63 -0.75 -4.15 19.90
N ASP A 64 0.37 -4.07 20.61
CA ASP A 64 1.62 -4.72 20.17
C ASP A 64 1.40 -6.24 20.02
N SER A 65 2.08 -6.87 19.06
CA SER A 65 2.01 -8.32 18.83
C SER A 65 0.59 -8.87 18.57
N SER A 66 -0.23 -8.15 17.81
CA SER A 66 -1.60 -8.57 17.47
C SER A 66 -1.72 -9.38 16.18
N PHE A 67 -0.79 -9.20 15.23
CA PHE A 67 -0.94 -9.75 13.88
C PHE A 67 0.19 -10.68 13.48
N ASP A 68 -0.16 -11.78 12.82
CA ASP A 68 0.80 -12.68 12.19
C ASP A 68 1.38 -12.10 10.89
N VAL A 69 0.60 -11.25 10.22
CA VAL A 69 1.00 -10.60 8.96
C VAL A 69 0.32 -9.24 8.80
N VAL A 70 1.07 -8.28 8.25
CA VAL A 70 0.59 -6.96 7.82
C VAL A 70 0.87 -6.78 6.33
N PHE A 71 -0.17 -6.52 5.54
CA PHE A 71 -0.05 -6.18 4.12
C PHE A 71 -0.37 -4.71 3.86
N CYS A 72 0.25 -4.14 2.83
CA CYS A 72 -0.08 -2.83 2.29
C CYS A 72 0.17 -2.84 0.77
N CYS A 73 -0.89 -2.87 -0.02
CA CYS A 73 -0.81 -2.98 -1.47
C CYS A 73 -1.01 -1.60 -2.12
N GLU A 74 -0.07 -1.17 -2.95
CA GLU A 74 -0.12 0.06 -3.75
C GLU A 74 -0.24 1.38 -2.97
N ALA A 75 -0.02 1.38 -1.66
CA ALA A 75 -0.31 2.55 -0.81
C ALA A 75 0.85 3.04 0.06
N ILE A 76 1.92 2.26 0.28
CA ILE A 76 2.96 2.65 1.27
C ILE A 76 3.62 4.00 0.97
N VAL A 77 3.79 4.33 -0.32
CA VAL A 77 4.41 5.60 -0.75
C VAL A 77 3.50 6.82 -0.52
N LEU A 78 2.23 6.60 -0.18
CA LEU A 78 1.28 7.68 0.12
C LEU A 78 1.37 8.14 1.58
N PHE A 79 2.06 7.40 2.45
CA PHE A 79 2.27 7.82 3.82
C PHE A 79 3.32 8.95 3.88
N PRO A 80 3.04 10.06 4.58
CA PRO A 80 4.00 11.15 4.80
C PRO A 80 5.28 10.69 5.50
N ASP A 81 5.16 9.84 6.53
CA ASP A 81 6.29 9.27 7.27
C ASP A 81 6.31 7.73 7.16
N ILE A 82 6.97 7.26 6.10
CA ILE A 82 7.16 5.82 5.82
C ILE A 82 7.93 5.12 6.95
N LEU A 83 8.86 5.80 7.62
CA LEU A 83 9.62 5.18 8.71
C LEU A 83 8.72 4.96 9.93
N ALA A 84 7.93 5.97 10.31
CA ALA A 84 7.01 5.88 11.44
C ALA A 84 5.95 4.80 11.20
N ILE A 85 5.36 4.73 10.01
CA ILE A 85 4.33 3.71 9.72
C ILE A 85 4.91 2.29 9.75
N LEU A 86 6.13 2.09 9.23
CA LEU A 86 6.81 0.79 9.29
C LEU A 86 7.19 0.41 10.73
N GLN A 87 7.58 1.36 11.57
CA GLN A 87 7.80 1.11 13.01
C GLN A 87 6.52 0.66 13.72
N LYS A 88 5.37 1.26 13.39
CA LYS A 88 4.07 0.82 13.90
C LYS A 88 3.76 -0.61 13.46
N TRP A 89 3.90 -0.91 12.17
CA TRP A 89 3.65 -2.27 11.67
C TRP A 89 4.57 -3.30 12.31
N TYR A 90 5.86 -2.97 12.50
CA TYR A 90 6.80 -3.82 13.22
C TYR A 90 6.31 -4.17 14.63
N ARG A 91 5.81 -3.17 15.38
CA ARG A 91 5.27 -3.39 16.73
C ARG A 91 3.98 -4.22 16.73
N PHE A 92 3.13 -4.03 15.72
CA PHE A 92 1.87 -4.76 15.59
C PHE A 92 2.09 -6.25 15.29
N LEU A 93 3.25 -6.64 14.77
CA LEU A 93 3.57 -8.03 14.48
C LEU A 93 3.87 -8.85 15.73
N LYS A 94 3.32 -10.06 15.77
CA LYS A 94 3.73 -11.11 16.71
C LYS A 94 5.18 -11.54 16.41
N PRO A 95 5.89 -12.15 17.38
CA PRO A 95 7.15 -12.82 17.11
C PRO A 95 7.00 -13.84 15.96
N GLY A 96 7.84 -13.71 14.92
CA GLY A 96 7.78 -14.56 13.72
C GLY A 96 6.79 -14.08 12.64
N GLY A 97 6.03 -13.01 12.89
CA GLY A 97 5.20 -12.37 11.88
C GLY A 97 6.01 -11.58 10.85
N PHE A 98 5.36 -11.21 9.74
CA PHE A 98 6.03 -10.51 8.64
C PHE A 98 5.17 -9.40 8.01
N VAL A 99 5.84 -8.49 7.29
CA VAL A 99 5.16 -7.51 6.44
C VAL A 99 5.39 -7.82 4.97
N ALA A 100 4.42 -7.48 4.12
CA ALA A 100 4.63 -7.42 2.68
C ALA A 100 3.91 -6.20 2.10
N PHE A 101 4.59 -5.48 1.22
CA PHE A 101 4.01 -4.33 0.54
C PHE A 101 4.57 -4.20 -0.86
N THR A 102 3.84 -3.49 -1.71
CA THR A 102 4.30 -3.09 -3.04
C THR A 102 4.60 -1.60 -3.05
N CYS A 103 5.66 -1.23 -3.78
CA CYS A 103 5.96 0.16 -4.07
C CYS A 103 6.53 0.27 -5.49
N PRO A 104 6.12 1.29 -6.27
CA PRO A 104 6.72 1.53 -7.57
C PRO A 104 8.16 2.04 -7.43
N PRO A 105 9.09 1.66 -8.33
CA PRO A 105 10.42 2.25 -8.35
C PRO A 105 10.34 3.73 -8.72
N GLU A 106 11.35 4.51 -8.37
CA GLU A 106 11.39 5.97 -8.64
C GLU A 106 11.23 6.32 -10.15
N THR A 107 11.49 5.34 -11.02
CA THR A 107 11.35 5.45 -12.47
C THR A 107 9.96 5.16 -13.03
N ALA A 108 9.03 4.58 -12.25
CA ALA A 108 7.81 3.98 -12.79
C ALA A 108 6.64 4.94 -13.03
N ILE A 109 6.62 6.13 -12.43
CA ILE A 109 5.41 6.95 -12.41
C ILE A 109 5.51 8.13 -13.41
N MET A 110 4.52 8.27 -14.31
CA MET A 110 4.36 9.47 -15.15
C MET A 110 4.23 10.76 -14.32
N ALA A 111 3.66 10.69 -13.12
CA ALA A 111 3.64 11.82 -12.20
C ALA A 111 5.05 12.27 -11.79
N SER A 112 6.10 11.41 -11.81
CA SER A 112 7.48 11.86 -11.60
C SER A 112 7.98 12.68 -12.79
N LEU A 113 7.54 12.38 -14.02
CA LEU A 113 7.78 13.24 -15.18
C LEU A 113 7.07 14.59 -15.03
N GLN A 114 5.78 14.60 -14.70
CA GLN A 114 5.02 15.83 -14.48
C GLN A 114 5.63 16.66 -13.36
N GLN A 115 5.99 16.04 -12.24
CA GLN A 115 6.64 16.69 -11.11
C GLN A 115 7.99 17.28 -11.49
N ARG A 116 8.83 16.56 -12.26
CA ARG A 116 10.10 17.10 -12.79
C ARG A 116 9.87 18.29 -13.72
N ILE A 117 8.82 18.26 -14.55
CA ILE A 117 8.46 19.37 -15.42
C ILE A 117 8.01 20.57 -14.57
N CYS A 118 7.10 20.38 -13.60
CA CYS A 118 6.63 21.42 -12.69
C CYS A 118 7.78 22.04 -11.89
N ALA A 119 8.65 21.22 -11.30
CA ALA A 119 9.84 21.66 -10.58
C ALA A 119 10.73 22.55 -11.46
N ARG A 120 10.97 22.13 -12.71
CA ARG A 120 11.76 22.91 -13.68
C ARG A 120 11.08 24.22 -14.07
N VAL A 121 9.79 24.20 -14.40
CA VAL A 121 9.02 25.37 -14.86
C VAL A 121 8.91 26.42 -13.76
N LEU A 122 8.70 25.98 -12.52
CA LEU A 122 8.54 26.87 -11.36
C LEU A 122 9.86 27.27 -10.71
N GLY A 123 10.98 26.64 -11.10
CA GLY A 123 12.29 26.88 -10.47
C GLY A 123 12.35 26.41 -9.01
N VAL A 124 11.59 25.37 -8.65
CA VAL A 124 11.51 24.85 -7.28
C VAL A 124 12.00 23.41 -7.22
N SER A 125 12.44 22.97 -6.04
CA SER A 125 12.64 21.54 -5.76
C SER A 125 11.34 20.95 -5.22
N LEU A 126 10.93 19.79 -5.71
CA LEU A 126 9.76 19.05 -5.22
C LEU A 126 10.22 17.70 -4.66
N PRO A 127 9.76 17.30 -3.45
CA PRO A 127 10.11 16.01 -2.87
C PRO A 127 9.56 14.86 -3.70
N HIS A 128 10.42 13.94 -4.11
CA HIS A 128 10.00 12.82 -4.94
C HIS A 128 9.36 11.74 -4.07
N ILE A 129 8.03 11.60 -4.15
CA ILE A 129 7.23 10.72 -3.27
C ILE A 129 7.72 9.27 -3.21
N LEU A 130 8.30 8.77 -4.31
CA LEU A 130 8.83 7.40 -4.36
C LEU A 130 10.26 7.28 -3.84
N GLU A 131 10.99 8.38 -3.65
CA GLU A 131 12.42 8.36 -3.30
C GLU A 131 12.73 7.49 -2.08
N PRO A 132 11.95 7.49 -0.97
CA PRO A 132 12.30 6.73 0.22
C PRO A 132 12.36 5.21 0.01
N LEU A 133 11.61 4.67 -0.95
CA LEU A 133 11.54 3.24 -1.26
C LEU A 133 11.93 2.94 -2.73
N GLY A 134 12.40 3.95 -3.46
CA GLY A 134 12.46 3.95 -4.92
C GLY A 134 13.50 3.01 -5.54
N THR A 135 14.41 2.46 -4.73
CA THR A 135 15.36 1.42 -5.11
C THR A 135 15.40 0.30 -4.06
N PRO A 136 15.83 -0.93 -4.43
CA PRO A 136 15.99 -2.02 -3.47
C PRO A 136 16.92 -1.67 -2.29
N GLU A 137 17.99 -0.91 -2.54
CA GLU A 137 18.95 -0.50 -1.51
C GLU A 137 18.30 0.45 -0.50
N LYS A 138 17.53 1.45 -0.97
CA LYS A 138 16.81 2.38 -0.10
C LYS A 138 15.75 1.67 0.72
N CYS A 139 14.95 0.82 0.08
CA CYS A 139 13.94 -0.01 0.73
C CYS A 139 14.57 -0.91 1.81
N ARG A 140 15.64 -1.64 1.48
CA ARG A 140 16.37 -2.50 2.42
C ARG A 140 16.90 -1.71 3.62
N LYS A 141 17.58 -0.58 3.36
CA LYS A 141 18.13 0.28 4.43
C LYS A 141 17.05 0.77 5.39
N LEU A 142 15.87 1.12 4.88
CA LEU A 142 14.77 1.61 5.68
C LEU A 142 14.17 0.48 6.53
N LEU A 143 13.96 -0.71 5.95
CA LEU A 143 13.51 -1.90 6.67
C LEU A 143 14.51 -2.36 7.75
N ASP A 144 15.80 -2.34 7.45
CA ASP A 144 16.87 -2.67 8.40
C ASP A 144 16.90 -1.68 9.58
N ARG A 145 16.68 -0.38 9.32
CA ARG A 145 16.61 0.67 10.34
C ARG A 145 15.45 0.47 11.32
N VAL A 146 14.33 -0.09 10.86
CA VAL A 146 13.19 -0.43 11.73
C VAL A 146 13.47 -1.67 12.57
N GLY A 147 14.26 -2.61 12.05
CA GLY A 147 14.58 -3.88 12.71
C GLY A 147 14.00 -5.10 12.02
N PHE A 148 13.42 -4.97 10.82
CA PHE A 148 13.06 -6.11 9.99
C PHE A 148 14.30 -6.93 9.63
N ARG A 149 14.09 -8.24 9.46
CA ARG A 149 15.12 -9.22 9.12
C ARG A 149 14.59 -10.12 8.00
N ASN A 150 15.48 -10.87 7.35
CA ASN A 150 15.13 -11.75 6.22
C ASN A 150 14.43 -11.00 5.07
N ILE A 151 14.93 -9.81 4.74
CA ILE A 151 14.33 -8.92 3.74
C ILE A 151 14.54 -9.46 2.32
N GLU A 152 13.45 -9.87 1.68
CA GLU A 152 13.40 -10.21 0.26
C GLU A 152 12.79 -9.04 -0.53
N ILE A 153 13.46 -8.62 -1.59
CA ILE A 153 12.97 -7.56 -2.49
C ILE A 153 13.02 -8.11 -3.90
N LYS A 154 11.86 -8.16 -4.56
CA LYS A 154 11.71 -8.57 -5.96
C LYS A 154 11.28 -7.37 -6.79
N ILE A 155 11.93 -7.19 -7.93
CA ILE A 155 11.52 -6.22 -8.93
C ILE A 155 10.80 -7.00 -10.02
N GLU A 156 9.52 -6.72 -10.20
CA GLU A 156 8.70 -7.34 -11.24
C GLU A 156 8.15 -6.25 -12.18
N PRO A 157 8.26 -6.43 -13.50
CA PRO A 157 7.62 -5.53 -14.45
C PRO A 157 6.11 -5.75 -14.41
N SER A 158 5.38 -4.84 -13.78
CA SER A 158 3.91 -4.89 -13.66
C SER A 158 3.17 -4.26 -14.86
N GLY A 159 3.90 -3.66 -15.81
CA GLY A 159 3.32 -2.98 -16.96
C GLY A 159 2.96 -3.92 -18.11
N ARG A 160 1.68 -3.97 -18.49
CA ARG A 160 1.27 -4.28 -19.86
C ARG A 160 1.20 -2.97 -20.63
N TYR A 161 1.99 -2.82 -21.69
CA TYR A 161 1.77 -1.75 -22.65
C TYR A 161 0.48 -2.06 -23.41
N HIS A 162 -0.59 -1.30 -23.15
CA HIS A 162 -1.70 -1.26 -24.09
C HIS A 162 -1.25 -0.45 -25.30
N PRO A 163 -1.16 -1.04 -26.51
CA PRO A 163 -0.79 -0.29 -27.68
C PRO A 163 -1.83 0.82 -27.91
N LEU A 164 -1.38 2.01 -28.32
CA LEU A 164 -2.22 3.16 -28.66
C LEU A 164 -3.26 2.87 -29.75
N SER A 165 -3.21 1.70 -30.40
CA SER A 165 -4.25 1.23 -31.31
C SER A 165 -5.59 0.94 -30.62
N ASP A 166 -5.62 0.86 -29.28
CA ASP A 166 -6.84 0.67 -28.49
C ASP A 166 -7.40 2.06 -28.09
N ASN A 167 -8.25 2.63 -28.95
CA ASN A 167 -8.79 4.01 -28.92
C ASN A 167 -9.67 4.37 -27.70
N ARG A 168 -9.23 4.13 -26.46
CA ARG A 168 -10.02 4.42 -25.24
C ARG A 168 -9.43 5.47 -24.30
N LEU A 169 -8.34 6.15 -24.67
CA LEU A 169 -7.76 7.22 -23.85
C LEU A 169 -8.06 8.59 -24.46
N SER A 170 -9.08 9.27 -23.94
CA SER A 170 -9.25 10.71 -24.14
C SER A 170 -8.48 11.45 -23.04
N MET A 171 -7.42 12.16 -23.42
CA MET A 171 -6.76 13.13 -22.57
C MET A 171 -7.22 14.53 -23.01
N THR A 172 -8.17 15.11 -22.30
CA THR A 172 -8.59 16.49 -22.54
C THR A 172 -7.61 17.42 -21.82
N VAL A 173 -6.76 18.11 -22.58
CA VAL A 173 -6.02 19.27 -22.08
C VAL A 173 -6.96 20.47 -22.21
N ILE A 174 -7.40 21.02 -21.08
CA ILE A 174 -8.16 22.27 -21.05
C ILE A 174 -7.14 23.41 -20.94
N ASN A 175 -7.17 24.34 -21.89
CA ASN A 175 -6.38 25.59 -21.87
C ASN A 175 -6.92 26.58 -20.82
#